data_AF-A0A2H9SX02-F1
#
_entry.id   AF-A0A2H9SX02-F1
#
_cell.length_a   1.000
_cell.length_b   1.000
_cell.length_c   1.000
_cell.angle_alpha   90.00
_cell.angle_beta   90.00
_cell.angle_gamma   90.00
#
_symmetry.space_group_name_H-M   'P 1'
#
loop_
_entity.id
_entity.type
_entity.pdbx_description
1 polymer ?
#
loop_
_entity_poly.entity_id
_entity_poly.type
_entity_poly.pdbx_seq_one_letter_code
_entity_poly.pdbx_strand_id
1 'polypeptide(L)'
;MDDVKHLMKHHYLKYASYVILDRAIPNVFDGLKPVQRRILHTLWMMDDGKLHKVANVAGQTMAYHPHGDAPITEALVNMANRGYLLDQQGNFGNIYTGDPAAAARYIETRLSAMAKQTMFNPDLTPTMPSYDGRHQEPTILPAKIPLLLLQGASGIAVGMSTNVLPHNFGELIKAEIAILEGRDFTVLPDFPTGGIMDATDYDKGLGKVKLRAKVEVRDPKTLVITEICYGTTTESVIRSIDEAAKRGKIKIEAINDYTAEKVEVEIKLPRGQYAEELIQALYAYTECQVTLHSQIVVIKDDYPWETDVNSILHLHAEKLQEYLRRELEIERDLQLAKIFEKTLEQIFIENRLYKKIENAGTYEKVHEIIEEAIAPFHEQLSRIPEYNDRERLLSIPIRRISKFDLEKNQDEIKSIQKHLAEIEKNLKNIKKFTIGYLNSLLTKYEKDFPRKTEISAIEQVDIRAIATRMVSVGFDPATGFLGTKVTGKHTFECSNFDKILLIFDDGTYTVSNIPEKSYIESKDKKVVYVGPADKKTVMSVVVQDPKTHFCFAKRFIIAQFILDKTYRYFDEGLELLFISSEPNVSLEVQFIPKLKQKVSKMDFNLKDVLVKGVSSKGVRIANRGVKKLFAKS
;
A
#
# COMPACT_ATOMS: atom_id res chain seq x y z
N MET A 1 10.04 38.99 -26.71
CA MET A 1 10.20 38.19 -25.47
C MET A 1 8.85 37.86 -24.84
N ASP A 2 7.89 38.79 -24.84
CA ASP A 2 6.52 38.53 -24.35
C ASP A 2 5.74 37.51 -25.20
N ASP A 3 5.98 37.47 -26.50
CA ASP A 3 5.36 36.50 -27.41
C ASP A 3 5.78 35.04 -27.10
N VAL A 4 7.07 34.81 -26.82
CA VAL A 4 7.60 33.50 -26.40
C VAL A 4 7.03 33.09 -25.05
N LYS A 5 6.93 34.02 -24.08
CA LYS A 5 6.31 33.74 -22.78
C LYS A 5 4.84 33.37 -22.93
N HIS A 6 4.11 34.07 -23.80
CA HIS A 6 2.71 33.80 -24.07
C HIS A 6 2.51 32.42 -24.73
N LEU A 7 3.31 32.11 -25.76
CA LEU A 7 3.32 30.80 -26.41
C LEU A 7 3.66 29.68 -25.43
N MET A 8 4.71 29.83 -24.62
CA MET A 8 5.08 28.84 -23.60
C MET A 8 3.96 28.63 -22.59
N LYS A 9 3.35 29.71 -22.07
CA LYS A 9 2.22 29.61 -21.14
C LYS A 9 1.04 28.88 -21.77
N HIS A 10 0.68 29.22 -23.00
CA HIS A 10 -0.45 28.61 -23.71
C HIS A 10 -0.25 27.12 -23.99
N HIS A 11 0.92 26.75 -24.52
CA HIS A 11 1.25 25.35 -24.79
C HIS A 11 1.38 24.53 -23.51
N TYR A 12 1.99 25.10 -22.47
CA TYR A 12 2.10 24.45 -21.17
C TYR A 12 0.72 24.22 -20.52
N LEU A 13 -0.17 25.22 -20.56
CA LEU A 13 -1.54 25.07 -20.04
C LEU A 13 -2.31 23.99 -20.79
N LYS A 14 -2.26 23.97 -22.13
CA LYS A 14 -2.92 22.91 -22.92
C LYS A 14 -2.39 21.52 -22.59
N TYR A 15 -1.07 21.38 -22.48
CA TYR A 15 -0.44 20.12 -22.11
C TYR A 15 -0.82 19.69 -20.69
N ALA A 16 -0.78 20.62 -19.72
CA ALA A 16 -1.13 20.34 -18.34
C ALA A 16 -2.60 19.91 -18.20
N SER A 17 -3.54 20.64 -18.84
CA SER A 17 -4.96 20.28 -18.86
C SER A 17 -5.18 18.90 -19.47
N TYR A 18 -4.56 18.60 -20.61
CA TYR A 18 -4.64 17.28 -21.24
C TYR A 18 -4.10 16.16 -20.33
N VAL A 19 -2.94 16.35 -19.69
CA VAL A 19 -2.36 15.32 -18.80
C VAL A 19 -3.24 15.08 -17.56
N ILE A 20 -3.84 16.13 -17.01
CA ILE A 20 -4.72 16.05 -15.84
C ILE A 20 -6.00 15.31 -16.19
N LEU A 21 -6.70 15.72 -17.26
CA LEU A 21 -8.03 15.20 -17.61
C LEU A 21 -7.97 13.86 -18.36
N ASP A 22 -7.03 13.71 -19.29
CA ASP A 22 -7.05 12.61 -20.26
C ASP A 22 -6.11 11.44 -19.92
N ARG A 23 -5.34 11.52 -18.83
CA ARG A 23 -4.29 10.52 -18.55
C ARG A 23 -4.16 10.08 -17.10
N ALA A 24 -3.98 11.02 -16.18
CA ALA A 24 -3.43 10.69 -14.87
C ALA A 24 -4.49 10.41 -13.80
N ILE A 25 -5.59 11.17 -13.78
CA ILE A 25 -6.57 11.19 -12.70
C ILE A 25 -7.89 10.54 -13.16
N PRO A 26 -8.49 9.64 -12.36
CA PRO A 26 -9.76 9.01 -12.72
C PRO A 26 -10.94 9.98 -12.56
N ASN A 27 -12.02 9.71 -13.30
CA ASN A 27 -13.29 10.39 -13.10
C ASN A 27 -14.00 9.82 -11.86
N VAL A 28 -14.66 10.66 -11.06
CA VAL A 28 -15.32 10.25 -9.81
C VAL A 28 -16.54 9.34 -10.04
N PHE A 29 -17.24 9.49 -11.17
CA PHE A 29 -18.50 8.79 -11.41
C PHE A 29 -18.30 7.33 -11.82
N ASP A 30 -17.30 7.03 -12.65
CA ASP A 30 -16.99 5.66 -13.06
C ASP A 30 -15.72 5.09 -12.44
N GLY A 31 -14.88 5.93 -11.83
CA GLY A 31 -13.61 5.51 -11.24
C GLY A 31 -12.53 5.14 -12.25
N LEU A 32 -12.70 5.48 -13.52
CA LEU A 32 -11.83 5.02 -14.61
C LEU A 32 -11.00 6.16 -15.20
N LYS A 33 -9.77 5.82 -15.60
CA LYS A 33 -8.98 6.62 -16.54
C LYS A 33 -9.49 6.39 -17.96
N PRO A 34 -9.28 7.33 -18.90
CA PRO A 34 -9.76 7.18 -20.28
C PRO A 34 -9.31 5.91 -20.99
N VAL A 35 -8.05 5.48 -20.80
CA VAL A 35 -7.55 4.22 -21.37
C VAL A 35 -8.34 3.01 -20.86
N GLN A 36 -8.69 2.98 -19.57
CA GLN A 36 -9.45 1.88 -18.95
C GLN A 36 -10.88 1.86 -19.48
N ARG A 37 -11.52 3.03 -19.59
CA ARG A 37 -12.86 3.18 -20.17
C ARG A 37 -12.93 2.68 -21.62
N ARG A 38 -11.94 3.04 -22.44
CA ARG A 38 -11.84 2.61 -23.85
C ARG A 38 -11.63 1.10 -23.99
N ILE A 39 -10.83 0.49 -23.10
CA ILE A 39 -10.67 -0.98 -23.03
C ILE A 39 -12.01 -1.66 -22.73
N LEU A 40 -12.72 -1.19 -21.70
CA LEU A 40 -14.03 -1.73 -21.33
C LEU A 40 -15.06 -1.56 -22.45
N HIS A 41 -15.10 -0.40 -23.09
CA HIS A 41 -15.97 -0.15 -24.24
C HIS A 41 -15.66 -1.08 -25.42
N THR A 42 -14.38 -1.28 -25.73
CA THR A 42 -13.97 -2.20 -26.81
C THR A 42 -14.41 -3.62 -26.50
N LEU A 43 -14.21 -4.10 -25.27
CA LEU A 43 -14.67 -5.43 -24.86
C LEU A 43 -16.20 -5.57 -24.88
N TRP A 44 -16.94 -4.50 -24.58
CA TRP A 44 -18.40 -4.48 -24.69
C TRP A 44 -18.88 -4.61 -26.14
N MET A 45 -18.24 -3.90 -27.07
CA MET A 45 -18.59 -3.96 -28.49
C MET A 45 -18.22 -5.30 -29.14
N MET A 46 -17.20 -5.98 -28.61
CA MET A 46 -16.75 -7.29 -29.09
C MET A 46 -17.47 -8.48 -28.45
N ASP A 47 -18.30 -8.25 -27.42
CA ASP A 47 -18.79 -9.32 -26.54
C ASP A 47 -19.63 -10.36 -27.31
N ASP A 48 -19.05 -11.55 -27.48
CA ASP A 48 -19.69 -12.73 -28.04
C ASP A 48 -19.83 -13.87 -26.99
N GLY A 49 -19.55 -13.55 -25.72
CA GLY A 49 -19.53 -14.48 -24.60
C GLY A 49 -18.24 -15.31 -24.46
N LYS A 50 -17.33 -15.25 -25.44
CA LYS A 50 -16.05 -15.96 -25.40
C LYS A 50 -14.93 -15.05 -24.90
N LEU A 51 -13.77 -15.66 -24.68
CA LEU A 51 -12.55 -14.95 -24.34
C LEU A 51 -11.88 -14.44 -25.62
N HIS A 52 -11.34 -13.22 -25.56
CA HIS A 52 -10.62 -12.60 -26.66
C HIS A 52 -9.14 -12.48 -26.32
N LYS A 53 -8.28 -12.74 -27.30
CA LYS A 53 -6.84 -12.47 -27.19
C LYS A 53 -6.61 -11.00 -26.84
N VAL A 54 -5.79 -10.73 -25.82
CA VAL A 54 -5.47 -9.36 -25.39
C VAL A 54 -4.86 -8.55 -26.54
N ALA A 55 -4.07 -9.18 -27.42
CA ALA A 55 -3.53 -8.52 -28.61
C ALA A 55 -4.64 -8.00 -29.55
N ASN A 56 -5.75 -8.72 -29.71
CA ASN A 56 -6.88 -8.28 -30.53
C ASN A 56 -7.61 -7.10 -29.85
N VAL A 57 -7.85 -7.22 -28.53
CA VAL A 57 -8.48 -6.15 -27.74
C VAL A 57 -7.65 -4.87 -27.79
N ALA A 58 -6.32 -4.97 -27.61
CA ALA A 58 -5.42 -3.83 -27.69
C ALA A 58 -5.44 -3.19 -29.10
N GLY A 59 -5.37 -4.00 -30.16
CA GLY A 59 -5.42 -3.54 -31.54
C GLY A 59 -6.73 -2.80 -31.88
N GLN A 60 -7.87 -3.27 -31.40
CA GLN A 60 -9.15 -2.58 -31.59
C GLN A 60 -9.29 -1.34 -30.71
N THR A 61 -8.78 -1.39 -29.48
CA THR A 61 -8.78 -0.24 -28.56
C THR A 61 -7.96 0.92 -29.12
N MET A 62 -6.95 0.66 -29.94
CA MET A 62 -6.17 1.71 -30.61
C MET A 62 -7.02 2.62 -31.53
N ALA A 63 -8.17 2.15 -32.03
CA ALA A 63 -9.12 2.99 -32.76
C ALA A 63 -9.70 4.12 -31.88
N TYR A 64 -9.66 3.95 -30.55
CA TYR A 64 -10.07 4.94 -29.56
C TYR A 64 -8.87 5.59 -28.85
N HIS A 65 -7.74 4.88 -28.71
CA HIS A 65 -6.58 5.31 -27.93
C HIS A 65 -5.29 5.35 -28.78
N PRO A 66 -4.89 6.52 -29.31
CA PRO A 66 -3.81 6.62 -30.30
C PRO A 66 -2.38 6.62 -29.72
N HIS A 67 -2.16 5.97 -28.56
CA HIS A 67 -0.87 6.01 -27.82
C HIS A 67 -0.09 4.69 -27.85
N GLY A 68 -0.41 3.81 -28.79
CA GLY A 68 0.22 2.49 -28.95
C GLY A 68 -0.46 1.38 -28.15
N ASP A 69 -0.06 0.14 -28.45
CA ASP A 69 -0.63 -1.09 -27.88
C ASP A 69 -0.06 -1.41 -26.48
N ALA A 70 1.19 -1.07 -26.21
CA ALA A 70 1.85 -1.37 -24.95
C ALA A 70 1.15 -0.74 -23.72
N PRO A 71 0.82 0.58 -23.69
CA PRO A 71 0.11 1.17 -22.55
C PRO A 71 -1.30 0.61 -22.35
N ILE A 72 -1.97 0.22 -23.44
CA ILE A 72 -3.30 -0.40 -23.41
C ILE A 72 -3.20 -1.79 -22.79
N THR A 73 -2.23 -2.59 -23.23
CA THR A 73 -1.98 -3.94 -22.72
C THR A 73 -1.65 -3.90 -21.22
N GLU A 74 -0.77 -2.98 -20.81
CA GLU A 74 -0.42 -2.79 -19.40
C GLU A 74 -1.63 -2.39 -18.56
N ALA A 75 -2.43 -1.42 -19.02
CA ALA A 75 -3.65 -1.01 -18.33
C ALA A 75 -4.67 -2.15 -18.21
N LEU A 76 -4.83 -2.96 -19.26
CA LEU A 76 -5.72 -4.12 -19.28
C LEU A 76 -5.25 -5.18 -18.28
N VAL A 77 -3.97 -5.54 -18.29
CA VAL A 77 -3.40 -6.52 -17.35
C VAL A 77 -3.58 -6.04 -15.91
N ASN A 78 -3.30 -4.76 -15.64
CA ASN A 78 -3.50 -4.18 -14.32
C ASN A 78 -4.96 -4.21 -13.86
N MET A 79 -5.92 -3.97 -14.76
CA MET A 79 -7.34 -4.09 -14.45
C MET A 79 -7.78 -5.54 -14.22
N ALA A 80 -7.27 -6.48 -15.02
CA ALA A 80 -7.58 -7.90 -14.90
C ALA A 80 -7.08 -8.47 -13.56
N ASN A 81 -5.87 -8.08 -13.15
CA ASN A 81 -5.29 -8.48 -11.87
C ASN A 81 -6.06 -7.94 -10.64
N ARG A 82 -6.95 -6.95 -10.80
CA ARG A 82 -7.88 -6.54 -9.73
C ARG A 82 -9.01 -7.56 -9.51
N GLY A 83 -9.36 -8.36 -10.51
CA GLY A 83 -10.34 -9.45 -10.40
C GLY A 83 -11.81 -9.04 -10.38
N TYR A 84 -12.15 -7.76 -10.59
CA TYR A 84 -13.53 -7.28 -10.54
C TYR A 84 -14.21 -7.26 -11.92
N LEU A 85 -13.58 -6.62 -12.91
CA LEU A 85 -14.25 -6.28 -14.17
C LEU A 85 -13.97 -7.25 -15.32
N LEU A 86 -12.86 -7.98 -15.24
CA LEU A 86 -12.37 -8.81 -16.32
C LEU A 86 -12.15 -10.24 -15.83
N ASP A 87 -12.64 -11.20 -16.61
CA ASP A 87 -12.22 -12.59 -16.49
C ASP A 87 -10.89 -12.74 -17.25
N GLN A 88 -10.00 -13.59 -16.75
CA GLN A 88 -8.66 -13.78 -17.33
C GLN A 88 -8.32 -15.25 -17.55
N GLN A 89 -7.63 -15.54 -18.66
CA GLN A 89 -7.06 -16.85 -18.96
C GLN A 89 -5.62 -16.70 -19.46
N GLY A 90 -4.72 -17.48 -18.85
CA GLY A 90 -3.27 -17.42 -19.11
C GLY A 90 -2.52 -16.70 -17.99
N ASN A 91 -1.23 -16.44 -18.21
CA ASN A 91 -0.36 -15.79 -17.22
C ASN A 91 -0.40 -14.25 -17.33
N PHE A 92 -1.16 -13.61 -16.44
CA PHE A 92 -1.29 -12.14 -16.32
C PHE A 92 -0.22 -11.50 -15.40
N GLY A 93 0.85 -12.24 -15.13
CA GLY A 93 1.89 -11.84 -14.20
C GLY A 93 1.52 -12.20 -12.77
N ASN A 94 2.39 -11.83 -11.84
CA ASN A 94 2.18 -12.12 -10.43
C ASN A 94 2.38 -10.85 -9.60
N ILE A 95 1.31 -10.45 -8.91
CA ILE A 95 1.30 -9.25 -8.06
C ILE A 95 2.26 -9.36 -6.87
N TYR A 96 2.61 -10.58 -6.46
CA TYR A 96 3.48 -10.82 -5.32
C TYR A 96 4.95 -10.76 -5.71
N THR A 97 5.36 -11.43 -6.78
CA THR A 97 6.77 -11.45 -7.22
C THR A 97 7.12 -10.20 -8.03
N GLY A 98 6.15 -9.61 -8.72
CA GLY A 98 6.38 -8.56 -9.71
C GLY A 98 6.66 -9.10 -11.11
N ASP A 99 6.48 -10.41 -11.33
CA ASP A 99 6.69 -11.02 -12.64
C ASP A 99 5.75 -10.42 -13.68
N PRO A 100 6.26 -10.01 -14.85
CA PRO A 100 5.45 -9.44 -15.91
C PRO A 100 4.50 -10.47 -16.50
N ALA A 101 3.37 -9.99 -17.04
CA ALA A 101 2.47 -10.83 -17.81
C ALA A 101 3.14 -11.43 -19.04
N ALA A 102 2.62 -12.59 -19.47
CA ALA A 102 2.98 -13.15 -20.76
C ALA A 102 2.55 -12.20 -21.89
N ALA A 103 3.23 -12.30 -23.05
CA ALA A 103 2.91 -11.46 -24.20
C ALA A 103 1.42 -11.54 -24.58
N ALA A 104 0.85 -10.41 -25.01
CA ALA A 104 -0.58 -10.22 -25.29
C ALA A 104 -1.21 -11.26 -26.26
N ARG A 105 -0.39 -11.97 -27.05
CA ARG A 105 -0.80 -13.06 -27.94
C ARG A 105 -1.10 -14.39 -27.23
N TYR A 106 -0.65 -14.57 -25.99
CA TYR A 106 -0.84 -15.80 -25.21
C TYR A 106 -1.94 -15.70 -24.16
N ILE A 107 -2.29 -14.48 -23.73
CA ILE A 107 -3.31 -14.22 -22.73
C ILE A 107 -4.65 -13.81 -23.36
N GLU A 108 -5.74 -14.14 -22.68
CA GLU A 108 -7.10 -13.87 -23.12
C GLU A 108 -7.94 -13.27 -22.00
N THR A 109 -8.91 -12.44 -22.35
CA THR A 109 -9.81 -11.78 -21.41
C THR A 109 -11.20 -11.55 -21.99
N ARG A 110 -12.19 -11.31 -21.12
CA ARG A 110 -13.53 -10.81 -21.45
C ARG A 110 -14.10 -10.02 -20.27
N LEU A 111 -15.20 -9.31 -20.48
CA LEU A 111 -15.95 -8.69 -19.40
C LEU A 111 -16.53 -9.76 -18.46
N SER A 112 -16.34 -9.55 -17.15
CA SER A 112 -16.98 -10.35 -16.11
C SER A 112 -18.49 -10.16 -16.12
N ALA A 113 -19.23 -11.12 -15.55
CA ALA A 113 -20.68 -10.99 -15.38
C ALA A 113 -21.06 -9.75 -14.54
N MET A 114 -20.21 -9.39 -13.56
CA MET A 114 -20.40 -8.18 -12.77
C MET A 114 -20.26 -6.93 -13.64
N ALA A 115 -19.19 -6.80 -14.42
CA ALA A 115 -18.96 -5.64 -15.28
C ALA A 115 -20.13 -5.40 -16.24
N LYS A 116 -20.63 -6.45 -16.89
CA LYS A 116 -21.78 -6.34 -17.82
C LYS A 116 -23.03 -5.81 -17.12
N GLN A 117 -23.28 -6.21 -15.88
CA GLN A 117 -24.46 -5.80 -15.12
C GLN A 117 -24.33 -4.39 -14.53
N THR A 118 -23.11 -3.99 -14.12
CA THR A 118 -22.91 -2.79 -13.30
C THR A 118 -22.27 -1.62 -14.03
N MET A 119 -21.59 -1.83 -15.16
CA MET A 119 -20.85 -0.74 -15.84
C MET A 119 -21.50 -0.27 -17.14
N PHE A 120 -22.42 -1.05 -17.72
CA PHE A 120 -22.94 -0.77 -19.05
C PHE A 120 -24.47 -0.61 -19.05
N ASN A 121 -24.92 0.48 -19.64
CA ASN A 121 -26.30 0.66 -20.09
C ASN A 121 -26.30 1.60 -21.30
N PRO A 122 -26.56 1.11 -22.53
CA PRO A 122 -26.55 1.93 -23.75
C PRO A 122 -27.48 3.15 -23.68
N ASP A 123 -28.64 3.03 -23.03
CA ASP A 123 -29.63 4.12 -22.96
C ASP A 123 -29.21 5.24 -21.99
N LEU A 124 -28.27 4.96 -21.07
CA LEU A 124 -27.74 5.94 -20.10
C LEU A 124 -26.37 6.48 -20.47
N THR A 125 -25.66 5.84 -21.41
CA THR A 125 -24.24 6.12 -21.64
C THR A 125 -24.08 7.30 -22.59
N PRO A 126 -23.55 8.46 -22.14
CA PRO A 126 -23.27 9.56 -23.03
C PRO A 126 -22.08 9.21 -23.94
N THR A 127 -22.24 9.46 -25.24
CA THR A 127 -21.22 9.18 -26.25
C THR A 127 -20.66 10.47 -26.86
N MET A 128 -19.40 10.42 -27.26
CA MET A 128 -18.73 11.44 -28.04
C MET A 128 -17.97 10.82 -29.22
N PRO A 129 -17.70 11.56 -30.31
CA PRO A 129 -16.88 11.07 -31.40
C PRO A 129 -15.47 10.68 -30.94
N SER A 130 -14.92 9.62 -31.52
CA SER A 130 -13.50 9.24 -31.37
C SER A 130 -12.57 10.33 -31.90
N TYR A 131 -11.28 10.25 -31.56
CA TYR A 131 -10.28 11.25 -31.98
C TYR A 131 -10.17 11.43 -33.52
N ASP A 132 -10.54 10.40 -34.29
CA ASP A 132 -10.57 10.40 -35.76
C ASP A 132 -11.99 10.58 -36.34
N GLY A 133 -13.00 10.70 -35.48
CA GLY A 133 -14.41 10.91 -35.85
C GLY A 133 -15.11 9.71 -36.50
N ARG A 134 -14.47 8.53 -36.56
CA ARG A 134 -15.03 7.34 -37.23
C ARG A 134 -15.94 6.50 -36.35
N HIS A 135 -15.74 6.58 -35.03
CA HIS A 135 -16.48 5.80 -34.04
C HIS A 135 -17.07 6.72 -32.96
N GLN A 136 -17.95 6.17 -32.14
CA GLN A 136 -18.46 6.81 -30.93
C GLN A 136 -17.81 6.12 -29.74
N GLU A 137 -17.37 6.89 -28.74
CA GLU A 137 -16.84 6.38 -27.48
C GLU A 137 -17.60 6.97 -26.28
N PRO A 138 -17.71 6.23 -25.17
CA PRO A 138 -18.38 6.73 -23.98
C PRO A 138 -17.53 7.79 -23.28
N THR A 139 -18.13 8.93 -22.93
CA THR A 139 -17.45 9.94 -22.10
C THR A 139 -17.29 9.43 -20.67
N ILE A 140 -18.35 8.81 -20.12
CA ILE A 140 -18.42 8.22 -18.78
C ILE A 140 -19.27 6.95 -18.87
N LEU A 141 -18.93 5.92 -18.10
CA LEU A 141 -19.79 4.72 -17.97
C LEU A 141 -20.76 4.88 -16.78
N PRO A 142 -22.03 4.44 -16.89
CA PRO A 142 -23.00 4.50 -15.80
C PRO A 142 -22.70 3.41 -14.75
N ALA A 143 -21.62 3.61 -13.98
CA ALA A 143 -21.20 2.69 -12.95
C ALA A 143 -22.24 2.60 -11.83
N LYS A 144 -22.70 1.39 -11.55
CA LYS A 144 -23.67 1.07 -10.49
C LYS A 144 -23.02 0.50 -9.23
N ILE A 145 -21.69 0.51 -9.19
CA ILE A 145 -20.86 0.12 -8.05
C ILE A 145 -19.76 1.19 -7.87
N PRO A 146 -19.34 1.48 -6.63
CA PRO A 146 -18.32 2.51 -6.35
C PRO A 146 -16.91 2.02 -6.73
N LEU A 147 -16.68 1.87 -8.04
CA LEU A 147 -15.52 1.21 -8.61
C LEU A 147 -14.19 1.89 -8.23
N LEU A 148 -14.19 3.22 -8.18
CA LEU A 148 -13.03 4.02 -7.77
C LEU A 148 -12.47 3.56 -6.43
N LEU A 149 -13.35 3.37 -5.45
CA LEU A 149 -12.98 2.97 -4.09
C LEU A 149 -12.69 1.48 -4.02
N LEU A 150 -13.41 0.67 -4.81
CA LEU A 150 -13.20 -0.77 -4.89
C LEU A 150 -11.80 -1.12 -5.41
N GLN A 151 -11.37 -0.51 -6.50
CA GLN A 151 -10.06 -0.78 -7.11
C GLN A 151 -8.92 0.03 -6.51
N GLY A 152 -9.24 1.20 -5.94
CA GLY A 152 -8.27 2.26 -5.69
C GLY A 152 -7.77 2.87 -7.00
N ALA A 153 -6.98 3.92 -6.88
CA ALA A 153 -6.39 4.60 -8.03
C ALA A 153 -5.14 5.34 -7.61
N SER A 154 -4.07 5.24 -8.40
CA SER A 154 -2.88 6.05 -8.24
C SER A 154 -2.59 6.81 -9.54
N GLY A 155 -2.14 8.05 -9.42
CA GLY A 155 -1.85 8.90 -10.57
C GLY A 155 -1.02 10.11 -10.18
N ILE A 156 -0.07 10.46 -11.04
CA ILE A 156 0.74 11.67 -10.91
C ILE A 156 0.46 12.53 -12.15
N ALA A 157 -0.03 13.74 -11.92
CA ALA A 157 -0.30 14.72 -12.96
C ALA A 157 0.58 15.97 -12.77
N VAL A 158 0.42 16.96 -13.63
CA VAL A 158 1.18 18.21 -13.53
C VAL A 158 0.70 18.98 -12.29
N GLY A 159 1.54 19.03 -11.26
CA GLY A 159 1.30 19.79 -10.04
C GLY A 159 0.38 19.12 -9.00
N MET A 160 -0.05 17.87 -9.24
CA MET A 160 -0.93 17.15 -8.32
C MET A 160 -0.74 15.63 -8.41
N SER A 161 -1.15 14.93 -7.36
CA SER A 161 -1.15 13.46 -7.30
C SER A 161 -2.43 12.96 -6.64
N THR A 162 -2.83 11.76 -7.03
CA THR A 162 -3.92 11.03 -6.39
C THR A 162 -3.42 9.65 -5.98
N ASN A 163 -3.78 9.24 -4.76
CA ASN A 163 -3.58 7.91 -4.23
C ASN A 163 -4.81 7.53 -3.39
N VAL A 164 -5.74 6.84 -4.04
CA VAL A 164 -6.94 6.26 -3.44
C VAL A 164 -6.64 4.81 -3.09
N LEU A 165 -6.76 4.47 -1.81
CA LEU A 165 -6.56 3.10 -1.34
C LEU A 165 -7.78 2.21 -1.67
N PRO A 166 -7.60 0.94 -2.04
CA PRO A 166 -8.70 0.01 -2.33
C PRO A 166 -9.50 -0.33 -1.07
N HIS A 167 -10.78 -0.64 -1.25
CA HIS A 167 -11.73 -0.97 -0.18
C HIS A 167 -12.49 -2.25 -0.52
N ASN A 168 -13.08 -2.87 0.51
CA ASN A 168 -13.83 -4.11 0.35
C ASN A 168 -15.19 -3.89 -0.34
N PHE A 169 -15.53 -4.73 -1.32
CA PHE A 169 -16.81 -4.67 -2.04
C PHE A 169 -18.03 -4.69 -1.11
N GLY A 170 -18.10 -5.68 -0.21
CA GLY A 170 -19.25 -5.84 0.68
C GLY A 170 -19.43 -4.66 1.63
N GLU A 171 -18.32 -4.09 2.13
CA GLU A 171 -18.36 -2.91 3.00
C GLU A 171 -18.81 -1.65 2.26
N LEU A 172 -18.33 -1.44 1.02
CA LEU A 172 -18.76 -0.31 0.20
C LEU A 172 -20.27 -0.36 -0.07
N ILE A 173 -20.80 -1.51 -0.48
CA ILE A 173 -22.24 -1.66 -0.75
C ILE A 173 -23.08 -1.48 0.54
N LYS A 174 -22.61 -2.02 1.68
CA LYS A 174 -23.26 -1.81 2.99
C LYS A 174 -23.23 -0.33 3.41
N ALA A 175 -22.16 0.39 3.09
CA ALA A 175 -22.05 1.82 3.35
C ALA A 175 -23.03 2.62 2.48
N GLU A 176 -23.21 2.27 1.21
CA GLU A 176 -24.23 2.90 0.36
C GLU A 176 -25.65 2.65 0.89
N ILE A 177 -25.95 1.43 1.34
CA ILE A 177 -27.23 1.13 2.00
C ILE A 177 -27.40 2.00 3.25
N ALA A 178 -26.35 2.15 4.08
CA ALA A 178 -26.38 2.99 5.26
C ALA A 178 -26.62 4.47 4.93
N ILE A 179 -25.93 5.00 3.90
CA ILE A 179 -26.13 6.36 3.38
C ILE A 179 -27.59 6.57 2.96
N LEU A 180 -28.12 5.64 2.17
CA LEU A 180 -29.50 5.70 1.72
C LEU A 180 -30.44 5.70 2.92
N GLU A 181 -30.20 4.89 3.94
CA GLU A 181 -31.01 4.82 5.16
C GLU A 181 -30.81 6.00 6.13
N GLY A 182 -29.80 6.85 5.93
CA GLY A 182 -29.45 7.94 6.84
C GLY A 182 -28.75 7.46 8.11
N ARG A 183 -28.03 6.34 8.03
CA ARG A 183 -27.22 5.77 9.11
C ARG A 183 -25.74 6.13 8.93
N ASP A 184 -25.03 6.25 10.04
CA ASP A 184 -23.58 6.39 10.02
C ASP A 184 -22.91 5.12 9.49
N PHE A 185 -21.75 5.30 8.86
CA PHE A 185 -20.94 4.22 8.32
C PHE A 185 -19.45 4.52 8.51
N THR A 186 -18.65 3.47 8.45
CA THR A 186 -17.20 3.56 8.42
C THR A 186 -16.71 2.48 7.48
N VAL A 187 -15.87 2.87 6.54
CA VAL A 187 -15.21 1.97 5.60
C VAL A 187 -13.72 2.14 5.74
N LEU A 188 -13.02 1.01 5.76
CA LEU A 188 -11.56 0.98 5.88
C LEU A 188 -10.97 0.29 4.65
N PRO A 189 -9.72 0.60 4.29
CA PRO A 189 -9.07 -0.02 3.16
C PRO A 189 -8.99 -1.55 3.31
N ASP A 190 -8.98 -2.23 2.17
CA ASP A 190 -8.81 -3.68 2.06
C ASP A 190 -7.90 -3.95 0.88
N PHE A 191 -6.77 -4.59 1.15
CA PHE A 191 -5.70 -4.75 0.17
C PHE A 191 -5.71 -6.15 -0.44
N PRO A 192 -5.47 -6.27 -1.76
CA PRO A 192 -5.46 -7.57 -2.43
C PRO A 192 -4.39 -8.53 -1.90
N THR A 193 -3.32 -7.99 -1.31
CA THR A 193 -2.19 -8.73 -0.72
C THR A 193 -2.41 -9.13 0.75
N GLY A 194 -3.52 -8.71 1.36
CA GLY A 194 -3.80 -8.97 2.79
C GLY A 194 -2.99 -8.05 3.71
N GLY A 195 -2.33 -8.64 4.69
CA GLY A 195 -1.53 -7.97 5.71
C GLY A 195 -2.33 -7.50 6.91
N ILE A 196 -1.60 -6.98 7.91
CA ILE A 196 -2.16 -6.43 9.14
C ILE A 196 -2.10 -4.91 9.06
N MET A 197 -3.25 -4.26 9.18
CA MET A 197 -3.44 -2.84 8.97
C MET A 197 -3.80 -2.11 10.26
N ASP A 198 -3.09 -1.02 10.52
CA ASP A 198 -3.46 -0.01 11.51
C ASP A 198 -3.92 1.27 10.79
N ALA A 199 -5.20 1.55 10.94
CA ALA A 199 -5.89 2.67 10.32
C ALA A 199 -6.22 3.81 11.33
N THR A 200 -5.52 3.88 12.47
CA THR A 200 -5.75 4.92 13.49
C THR A 200 -5.60 6.34 12.93
N ASP A 201 -4.68 6.54 11.98
CA ASP A 201 -4.42 7.83 11.31
C ASP A 201 -5.19 7.98 9.97
N TYR A 202 -6.23 7.16 9.73
CA TYR A 202 -7.04 7.17 8.50
C TYR A 202 -8.45 7.70 8.79
N ASP A 203 -8.66 8.99 8.51
CA ASP A 203 -9.94 9.66 8.76
C ASP A 203 -10.71 9.85 7.46
N LYS A 204 -11.81 9.11 7.31
CA LYS A 204 -12.75 9.18 6.16
C LYS A 204 -12.11 9.09 4.78
N GLY A 205 -10.93 8.49 4.64
CA GLY A 205 -10.21 8.48 3.37
C GLY A 205 -8.93 9.28 3.33
N LEU A 206 -8.66 10.12 4.32
CA LEU A 206 -7.52 11.01 4.38
C LEU A 206 -6.50 10.54 5.43
N GLY A 207 -5.25 10.93 5.25
CA GLY A 207 -4.18 10.62 6.18
C GLY A 207 -3.36 9.41 5.74
N LYS A 208 -3.10 8.49 6.66
CA LYS A 208 -2.18 7.38 6.38
C LYS A 208 -2.60 6.11 7.10
N VAL A 209 -2.13 5.00 6.55
CA VAL A 209 -2.36 3.66 7.06
C VAL A 209 -1.02 2.97 7.20
N LYS A 210 -0.78 2.31 8.34
CA LYS A 210 0.38 1.44 8.49
C LYS A 210 -0.03 0.03 8.11
N LEU A 211 0.80 -0.62 7.32
CA LEU A 211 0.56 -1.99 6.88
C LEU A 211 1.78 -2.84 7.25
N ARG A 212 1.53 -4.01 7.83
CA ARG A 212 2.54 -5.02 8.16
C ARG A 212 2.32 -6.26 7.30
N ALA A 213 3.43 -6.81 6.82
CA ALA A 213 3.50 -8.16 6.29
C ALA A 213 3.17 -9.18 7.41
N LYS A 214 2.57 -10.31 7.04
CA LYS A 214 2.29 -11.38 7.99
C LYS A 214 3.50 -12.32 8.06
N VAL A 215 4.04 -12.48 9.26
CA VAL A 215 5.22 -13.30 9.51
C VAL A 215 4.87 -14.37 10.54
N GLU A 216 5.10 -15.63 10.18
CA GLU A 216 4.83 -16.80 11.01
C GLU A 216 6.14 -17.46 11.42
N VAL A 217 6.18 -17.98 12.66
CA VAL A 217 7.31 -18.76 13.16
C VAL A 217 7.06 -20.22 12.83
N ARG A 218 7.77 -20.76 11.83
CA ARG A 218 7.64 -22.18 11.44
C ARG A 218 8.37 -23.08 12.42
N ASP A 219 9.56 -22.69 12.83
CA ASP A 219 10.37 -23.34 13.85
C ASP A 219 11.28 -22.31 14.54
N PRO A 220 11.97 -22.64 15.66
CA PRO A 220 12.76 -21.67 16.42
C PRO A 220 13.86 -20.94 15.64
N LYS A 221 14.23 -21.42 14.45
CA LYS A 221 15.25 -20.83 13.58
C LYS A 221 14.73 -20.42 12.21
N THR A 222 13.44 -20.54 11.95
CA THR A 222 12.86 -20.27 10.63
C THR A 222 11.61 -19.42 10.74
N LEU A 223 11.65 -18.25 10.12
CA LEU A 223 10.50 -17.39 9.90
C LEU A 223 10.00 -17.55 8.48
N VAL A 224 8.69 -17.43 8.29
CA VAL A 224 8.08 -17.44 6.96
C VAL A 224 7.20 -16.20 6.83
N ILE A 225 7.45 -15.40 5.79
CA ILE A 225 6.55 -14.31 5.40
C ILE A 225 5.47 -14.93 4.52
N THR A 226 4.20 -14.83 4.95
CA THR A 226 3.03 -15.43 4.29
C THR A 226 2.16 -14.42 3.55
N GLU A 227 2.29 -13.13 3.90
CA GLU A 227 1.60 -12.02 3.22
C GLU A 227 2.53 -10.80 3.19
N ILE A 228 2.54 -10.07 2.06
CA ILE A 228 3.36 -8.85 1.89
C ILE A 228 2.51 -7.58 1.92
N CYS A 229 3.17 -6.46 2.21
CA CYS A 229 2.56 -5.14 2.17
C CYS A 229 2.11 -4.76 0.75
N TYR A 230 0.95 -4.12 0.65
CA TYR A 230 0.45 -3.55 -0.61
C TYR A 230 1.46 -2.54 -1.18
N GLY A 231 1.73 -2.65 -2.49
CA GLY A 231 2.72 -1.83 -3.18
C GLY A 231 4.16 -2.35 -3.10
N THR A 232 4.39 -3.49 -2.44
CA THR A 232 5.69 -4.19 -2.41
C THR A 232 5.60 -5.53 -3.16
N THR A 233 6.75 -6.06 -3.57
CA THR A 233 6.94 -7.41 -4.10
C THR A 233 7.86 -8.23 -3.20
N THR A 234 7.84 -9.56 -3.32
CA THR A 234 8.76 -10.45 -2.59
C THR A 234 10.21 -10.08 -2.86
N GLU A 235 10.55 -9.78 -4.12
CA GLU A 235 11.87 -9.28 -4.49
C GLU A 235 12.25 -7.97 -3.75
N SER A 236 11.34 -7.00 -3.67
CA SER A 236 11.59 -5.73 -2.98
C SER A 236 11.76 -5.92 -1.48
N VAL A 237 10.94 -6.79 -0.87
CA VAL A 237 11.03 -7.15 0.54
C VAL A 237 12.36 -7.86 0.82
N ILE A 238 12.72 -8.88 0.04
CA ILE A 238 13.99 -9.60 0.17
C ILE A 238 15.18 -8.64 0.04
N ARG A 239 15.16 -7.74 -0.95
CA ARG A 239 16.19 -6.72 -1.12
C ARG A 239 16.29 -5.79 0.09
N SER A 240 15.17 -5.36 0.65
CA SER A 240 15.15 -4.51 1.85
C SER A 240 15.73 -5.22 3.08
N ILE A 241 15.49 -6.53 3.21
CA ILE A 241 16.07 -7.38 4.25
C ILE A 241 17.58 -7.49 4.05
N ASP A 242 18.05 -7.79 2.83
CA ASP A 242 19.49 -7.85 2.51
C ASP A 242 20.22 -6.53 2.81
N GLU A 243 19.61 -5.39 2.50
CA GLU A 243 20.17 -4.09 2.82
C GLU A 243 20.25 -3.83 4.33
N ALA A 244 19.21 -4.20 5.09
CA ALA A 244 19.22 -4.11 6.54
C ALA A 244 20.29 -5.03 7.16
N ALA A 245 20.51 -6.21 6.57
CA ALA A 245 21.55 -7.16 6.98
C ALA A 245 22.95 -6.60 6.73
N LYS A 246 23.20 -6.03 5.54
CA LYS A 246 24.46 -5.36 5.18
C LYS A 246 24.79 -4.18 6.10
N ARG A 247 23.77 -3.45 6.57
CA ARG A 247 23.92 -2.35 7.55
C ARG A 247 24.10 -2.85 8.99
N GLY A 248 24.10 -4.17 9.22
CA GLY A 248 24.22 -4.78 10.54
C GLY A 248 23.03 -4.54 11.46
N LYS A 249 21.87 -4.14 10.90
CA LYS A 249 20.63 -3.90 11.66
C LYS A 249 19.88 -5.19 11.96
N ILE A 250 19.98 -6.16 11.06
CA ILE A 250 19.47 -7.51 11.24
C ILE A 250 20.59 -8.52 10.96
N LYS A 251 20.48 -9.70 11.56
CA LYS A 251 21.34 -10.84 11.25
C LYS A 251 20.44 -11.95 10.71
N ILE A 252 20.87 -12.54 9.61
CA ILE A 252 20.17 -13.61 8.90
C ILE A 252 21.22 -14.60 8.38
N GLU A 253 20.88 -15.88 8.30
CA GLU A 253 21.73 -16.93 7.74
C GLU A 253 21.48 -17.08 6.24
N ALA A 254 20.20 -17.17 5.85
CA ALA A 254 19.78 -17.30 4.46
C ALA A 254 18.34 -16.80 4.28
N ILE A 255 17.99 -16.43 3.05
CA ILE A 255 16.63 -16.15 2.61
C ILE A 255 16.35 -17.03 1.39
N ASN A 256 15.21 -17.72 1.37
CA ASN A 256 14.74 -18.49 0.22
C ASN A 256 13.33 -18.02 -0.16
N ASP A 257 13.11 -17.75 -1.45
CA ASP A 257 11.78 -17.42 -1.98
C ASP A 257 11.15 -18.67 -2.60
N TYR A 258 10.04 -19.13 -2.04
CA TYR A 258 9.22 -20.23 -2.55
C TYR A 258 7.85 -19.75 -3.05
N THR A 259 7.72 -18.43 -3.30
CA THR A 259 6.46 -17.82 -3.72
C THR A 259 5.99 -18.35 -5.06
N ALA A 260 4.72 -18.78 -5.08
CA ALA A 260 4.01 -19.18 -6.29
C ALA A 260 2.64 -18.46 -6.33
N GLU A 261 1.54 -19.20 -6.16
CA GLU A 261 0.20 -18.60 -5.98
C GLU A 261 0.04 -17.90 -4.63
N LYS A 262 0.83 -18.32 -3.64
CA LYS A 262 0.89 -17.76 -2.30
C LYS A 262 2.31 -17.30 -2.00
N VAL A 263 2.42 -16.24 -1.22
CA VAL A 263 3.70 -15.74 -0.72
C VAL A 263 4.28 -16.76 0.26
N GLU A 264 5.53 -17.13 0.04
CA GLU A 264 6.28 -17.97 0.97
C GLU A 264 7.76 -17.58 0.92
N VAL A 265 8.16 -16.59 1.73
CA VAL A 265 9.56 -16.18 1.86
C VAL A 265 10.11 -16.70 3.18
N GLU A 266 11.01 -17.68 3.10
CA GLU A 266 11.63 -18.31 4.25
C GLU A 266 12.92 -17.57 4.66
N ILE A 267 13.02 -17.20 5.94
CA ILE A 267 14.17 -16.53 6.52
C ILE A 267 14.76 -17.41 7.62
N LYS A 268 16.01 -17.83 7.43
CA LYS A 268 16.76 -18.65 8.40
C LYS A 268 17.57 -17.77 9.35
N LEU A 269 17.47 -18.06 10.63
CA LEU A 269 18.16 -17.34 11.70
C LEU A 269 19.52 -17.96 12.00
N PRO A 270 20.56 -17.14 12.19
CA PRO A 270 21.85 -17.61 12.67
C PRO A 270 21.76 -18.11 14.12
N ARG A 271 22.77 -18.88 14.55
CA ARG A 271 22.82 -19.44 15.91
C ARG A 271 22.80 -18.31 16.96
N GLY A 272 21.91 -18.42 17.95
CA GLY A 272 21.86 -17.51 19.10
C GLY A 272 20.92 -16.31 18.94
N GLN A 273 20.08 -16.27 17.91
CA GLN A 273 19.08 -15.23 17.71
C GLN A 273 17.66 -15.79 17.89
N TYR A 274 16.75 -14.98 18.42
CA TYR A 274 15.36 -15.36 18.67
C TYR A 274 14.43 -14.87 17.55
N ALA A 275 13.47 -15.71 17.17
CA ALA A 275 12.48 -15.43 16.13
C ALA A 275 11.72 -14.10 16.37
N GLU A 276 11.22 -13.89 17.59
CA GLU A 276 10.46 -12.69 17.96
C GLU A 276 11.29 -11.39 17.82
N GLU A 277 12.57 -11.44 18.17
CA GLU A 277 13.46 -10.28 18.03
C GLU A 277 13.68 -9.91 16.56
N LEU A 278 13.87 -10.92 15.71
CA LEU A 278 14.03 -10.70 14.29
C LEU A 278 12.74 -10.16 13.66
N ILE A 279 11.56 -10.67 14.05
CA ILE A 279 10.27 -10.14 13.58
C ILE A 279 10.14 -8.63 13.84
N GLN A 280 10.44 -8.19 15.06
CA GLN A 280 10.40 -6.76 15.41
C GLN A 280 11.42 -5.94 14.61
N ALA A 281 12.61 -6.49 14.39
CA ALA A 281 13.64 -5.83 13.60
C ALA A 281 13.27 -5.77 12.10
N LEU A 282 12.62 -6.80 11.54
CA LEU A 282 12.08 -6.79 10.20
C LEU A 282 11.07 -5.64 10.06
N TYR A 283 10.06 -5.55 10.94
CA TYR A 283 9.09 -4.45 10.88
C TYR A 283 9.71 -3.05 11.07
N ALA A 284 10.83 -2.92 11.79
CA ALA A 284 11.46 -1.63 12.03
C ALA A 284 12.37 -1.16 10.87
N TYR A 285 13.01 -2.10 10.16
CA TYR A 285 14.11 -1.77 9.26
C TYR A 285 13.92 -2.24 7.80
N THR A 286 12.83 -2.95 7.49
CA THR A 286 12.57 -3.50 6.16
C THR A 286 11.18 -3.14 5.65
N GLU A 287 10.89 -3.46 4.39
CA GLU A 287 9.57 -3.24 3.77
C GLU A 287 8.49 -4.21 4.29
N CYS A 288 8.82 -5.06 5.27
CA CYS A 288 7.83 -5.83 6.03
C CYS A 288 6.85 -4.94 6.81
N GLN A 289 7.13 -3.64 6.95
CA GLN A 289 6.16 -2.65 7.38
C GLN A 289 6.28 -1.40 6.51
N VAL A 290 5.16 -0.93 5.96
CA VAL A 290 5.11 0.28 5.14
C VAL A 290 4.05 1.25 5.66
N THR A 291 4.20 2.52 5.31
CA THR A 291 3.17 3.53 5.54
C THR A 291 2.59 3.95 4.19
N LEU A 292 1.29 3.76 4.02
CA LEU A 292 0.55 4.13 2.83
C LEU A 292 -0.17 5.44 3.09
N HIS A 293 0.09 6.44 2.26
CA HIS A 293 -0.56 7.75 2.34
C HIS A 293 -1.77 7.80 1.43
N SER A 294 -2.91 8.24 1.95
CA SER A 294 -4.11 8.42 1.16
C SER A 294 -4.29 9.91 0.85
N GLN A 295 -4.40 10.23 -0.44
CA GLN A 295 -4.63 11.58 -0.94
C GLN A 295 -5.57 11.48 -2.13
N ILE A 296 -6.80 11.96 -1.97
CA ILE A 296 -7.85 11.73 -2.96
C ILE A 296 -8.08 12.99 -3.77
N VAL A 297 -7.62 12.95 -5.03
CA VAL A 297 -7.91 13.95 -6.05
C VAL A 297 -8.53 13.23 -7.25
N VAL A 298 -9.72 13.65 -7.67
CA VAL A 298 -10.48 13.01 -8.75
C VAL A 298 -11.06 14.05 -9.70
N ILE A 299 -11.42 13.66 -10.92
CA ILE A 299 -12.10 14.58 -11.84
C ILE A 299 -13.62 14.53 -11.60
N LYS A 300 -14.21 15.69 -11.36
CA LYS A 300 -15.66 15.90 -11.29
C LYS A 300 -16.01 17.07 -12.20
N ASP A 301 -16.92 16.85 -13.14
CA ASP A 301 -17.40 17.86 -14.10
C ASP A 301 -16.25 18.60 -14.83
N ASP A 302 -15.23 17.85 -15.27
CA ASP A 302 -14.00 18.35 -15.93
C ASP A 302 -13.06 19.20 -15.07
N TYR A 303 -13.25 19.22 -13.74
CA TYR A 303 -12.35 19.88 -12.80
C TYR A 303 -11.76 18.90 -11.77
N PRO A 304 -10.50 19.09 -11.34
CA PRO A 304 -9.97 18.38 -10.17
C PRO A 304 -10.75 18.73 -8.91
N TRP A 305 -11.12 17.70 -8.15
CA TRP A 305 -11.81 17.79 -6.88
C TRP A 305 -11.02 17.05 -5.81
N GLU A 306 -10.50 17.79 -4.83
CA GLU A 306 -9.93 17.23 -3.61
C GLU A 306 -11.07 16.85 -2.67
N THR A 307 -11.09 15.59 -2.24
CA THR A 307 -12.24 15.02 -1.53
C THR A 307 -11.83 13.87 -0.61
N ASP A 308 -12.81 13.14 -0.08
CA ASP A 308 -12.64 12.04 0.85
C ASP A 308 -13.53 10.84 0.43
N VAL A 309 -13.36 9.69 1.09
CA VAL A 309 -14.08 8.44 0.76
C VAL A 309 -15.58 8.57 1.05
N ASN A 310 -15.97 9.24 2.13
CA ASN A 310 -17.38 9.41 2.48
C ASN A 310 -18.08 10.29 1.45
N SER A 311 -17.47 11.40 1.07
CA SER A 311 -17.98 12.33 0.05
C SER A 311 -18.16 11.64 -1.30
N ILE A 312 -17.23 10.76 -1.70
CA ILE A 312 -17.35 9.94 -2.91
C ILE A 312 -18.53 8.96 -2.80
N LEU A 313 -18.68 8.25 -1.66
CA LEU A 313 -19.79 7.31 -1.47
C LEU A 313 -21.15 8.01 -1.48
N HIS A 314 -21.27 9.18 -0.86
CA HIS A 314 -22.49 9.99 -0.92
C HIS A 314 -22.84 10.36 -2.37
N LEU A 315 -21.86 10.89 -3.11
CA LEU A 315 -22.05 11.25 -4.52
C LEU A 315 -22.45 10.04 -5.36
N HIS A 316 -21.80 8.90 -5.16
CA HIS A 316 -22.12 7.67 -5.90
C HIS A 316 -23.51 7.14 -5.54
N ALA A 317 -23.91 7.13 -4.27
CA ALA A 317 -25.25 6.69 -3.85
C ALA A 317 -26.37 7.58 -4.41
N GLU A 318 -26.13 8.89 -4.54
CA GLU A 318 -27.03 9.82 -5.22
C GLU A 318 -27.10 9.52 -6.72
N LYS A 319 -25.95 9.35 -7.37
CA LYS A 319 -25.89 9.06 -8.81
C LYS A 319 -26.50 7.71 -9.17
N LEU A 320 -26.32 6.69 -8.34
CA LEU A 320 -26.95 5.38 -8.50
C LEU A 320 -28.49 5.48 -8.46
N GLN A 321 -29.05 6.27 -7.54
CA GLN A 321 -30.50 6.51 -7.51
C GLN A 321 -30.98 7.19 -8.79
N GLU A 322 -30.21 8.14 -9.33
CA GLU A 322 -30.52 8.80 -10.61
C GLU A 322 -30.50 7.81 -11.77
N TYR A 323 -29.45 6.98 -11.88
CA TYR A 323 -29.34 5.95 -12.92
C TYR A 323 -30.50 4.96 -12.85
N LEU A 324 -30.78 4.39 -11.68
CA LEU A 324 -31.88 3.43 -11.51
C LEU A 324 -33.26 4.07 -11.75
N ARG A 325 -33.45 5.34 -11.39
CA ARG A 325 -34.68 6.06 -11.72
C ARG A 325 -34.83 6.18 -13.23
N ARG A 326 -33.76 6.57 -13.93
CA ARG A 326 -33.78 6.75 -15.38
C ARG A 326 -34.04 5.44 -16.11
N GLU A 327 -33.47 4.32 -15.64
CA GLU A 327 -33.77 2.98 -16.16
C GLU A 327 -35.25 2.64 -16.03
N LEU A 328 -35.83 2.88 -14.85
CA LEU A 328 -37.26 2.64 -14.63
C LEU A 328 -38.15 3.56 -15.46
N GLU A 329 -37.75 4.82 -15.69
CA GLU A 329 -38.46 5.74 -16.59
C GLU A 329 -38.43 5.26 -18.05
N ILE A 330 -37.26 4.84 -18.53
CA ILE A 330 -37.12 4.27 -19.88
C ILE A 330 -37.96 3.00 -20.01
N GLU A 331 -37.88 2.10 -19.02
CA GLU A 331 -38.67 0.88 -19.00
C GLU A 331 -40.17 1.18 -19.00
N ARG A 332 -40.62 2.14 -18.17
CA ARG A 332 -42.01 2.62 -18.13
C ARG A 332 -42.45 3.08 -19.51
N ASP A 333 -41.66 3.93 -20.17
CA ASP A 333 -42.00 4.50 -21.48
C ASP A 333 -42.08 3.41 -22.56
N LEU A 334 -41.20 2.40 -22.49
CA LEU A 334 -41.28 1.21 -23.35
C LEU A 334 -42.54 0.37 -23.09
N GLN A 335 -42.95 0.17 -21.83
CA GLN A 335 -44.18 -0.55 -21.53
C GLN A 335 -45.42 0.23 -21.98
N LEU A 336 -45.45 1.55 -21.81
CA LEU A 336 -46.52 2.41 -22.31
C LEU A 336 -46.64 2.36 -23.83
N ALA A 337 -45.51 2.37 -24.55
CA ALA A 337 -45.48 2.19 -26.00
C ALA A 337 -46.02 0.81 -26.42
N LYS A 338 -45.65 -0.26 -25.72
CA LYS A 338 -46.18 -1.61 -26.00
C LYS A 338 -47.68 -1.73 -25.75
N ILE A 339 -48.20 -1.12 -24.69
CA ILE A 339 -49.65 -1.06 -24.43
C ILE A 339 -50.33 -0.34 -25.59
N PHE A 340 -49.82 0.85 -25.96
CA PHE A 340 -50.36 1.62 -27.07
C PHE A 340 -50.41 0.82 -28.38
N GLU A 341 -49.31 0.18 -28.76
CA GLU A 341 -49.23 -0.63 -29.98
C GLU A 341 -50.21 -1.81 -29.96
N LYS A 342 -50.33 -2.52 -28.84
CA LYS A 342 -51.24 -3.67 -28.71
C LYS A 342 -52.71 -3.27 -28.71
N THR A 343 -53.05 -2.16 -28.05
CA THR A 343 -54.42 -1.62 -28.06
C THR A 343 -54.79 -1.12 -29.44
N LEU A 344 -53.87 -0.45 -30.14
CA LEU A 344 -54.07 0.02 -31.50
C LEU A 344 -54.26 -1.14 -32.50
N GLU A 345 -53.44 -2.18 -32.40
CA GLU A 345 -53.59 -3.41 -33.18
C GLU A 345 -54.93 -4.11 -32.90
N GLN A 346 -55.33 -4.19 -31.63
CA GLN A 346 -56.62 -4.76 -31.25
C GLN A 346 -57.78 -3.98 -31.90
N ILE A 347 -57.81 -2.66 -31.77
CA ILE A 347 -58.85 -1.80 -32.36
C ILE A 347 -58.92 -2.00 -33.88
N PHE A 348 -57.76 -2.06 -34.54
CA PHE A 348 -57.65 -2.22 -36.00
C PHE A 348 -58.25 -3.55 -36.49
N ILE A 349 -57.97 -4.66 -35.79
CA ILE A 349 -58.43 -6.01 -36.14
C ILE A 349 -59.89 -6.22 -35.72
N GLU A 350 -60.24 -5.89 -34.47
CA GLU A 350 -61.55 -6.10 -33.86
C GLU A 350 -62.65 -5.38 -34.65
N ASN A 351 -62.41 -4.11 -35.01
CA ASN A 351 -63.36 -3.30 -35.78
C ASN A 351 -63.22 -3.49 -37.30
N ARG A 352 -62.35 -4.41 -37.73
CA ARG A 352 -62.07 -4.73 -39.15
C ARG A 352 -61.75 -3.49 -39.98
N LEU A 353 -60.95 -2.57 -39.41
CA LEU A 353 -60.62 -1.30 -40.05
C LEU A 353 -59.84 -1.50 -41.37
N TYR A 354 -59.10 -2.60 -41.48
CA TYR A 354 -58.45 -3.05 -42.71
C TYR A 354 -59.41 -3.29 -43.90
N LYS A 355 -60.71 -3.47 -43.68
CA LYS A 355 -61.68 -3.57 -44.78
C LYS A 355 -62.09 -2.21 -45.35
N LYS A 356 -62.02 -1.16 -44.54
CA LYS A 356 -62.40 0.21 -44.95
C LYS A 356 -61.42 0.80 -45.96
N ILE A 357 -60.21 0.26 -46.02
CA ILE A 357 -59.15 0.69 -46.95
C ILE A 357 -59.19 -0.05 -48.30
N GLU A 358 -60.06 -1.06 -48.49
CA GLU A 358 -60.11 -1.88 -49.72
C GLU A 358 -60.46 -1.06 -50.99
N ASN A 359 -61.17 0.06 -50.83
CA ASN A 359 -61.57 0.95 -51.94
C ASN A 359 -60.73 2.24 -52.03
N ALA A 360 -59.63 2.33 -51.29
CA ALA A 360 -58.77 3.51 -51.30
C ALA A 360 -57.91 3.56 -52.57
N GLY A 361 -58.10 4.60 -53.40
CA GLY A 361 -57.42 4.73 -54.69
C GLY A 361 -55.96 5.24 -54.62
N THR A 362 -55.53 5.80 -53.49
CA THR A 362 -54.16 6.31 -53.29
C THR A 362 -53.66 6.00 -51.89
N TYR A 363 -52.34 5.97 -51.72
CA TYR A 363 -51.69 5.66 -50.45
C TYR A 363 -51.99 6.72 -49.38
N GLU A 364 -52.02 8.02 -49.74
CA GLU A 364 -52.40 9.06 -48.77
C GLU A 364 -53.83 8.89 -48.27
N LYS A 365 -54.77 8.52 -49.16
CA LYS A 365 -56.16 8.25 -48.78
C LYS A 365 -56.30 7.07 -47.83
N VAL A 366 -55.43 6.06 -47.91
CA VAL A 366 -55.42 4.95 -46.95
C VAL A 366 -55.11 5.46 -45.55
N HIS A 367 -54.13 6.37 -45.41
CA HIS A 367 -53.78 6.97 -44.12
C HIS A 367 -54.89 7.86 -43.56
N GLU A 368 -55.55 8.65 -44.40
CA GLU A 368 -56.69 9.49 -44.01
C GLU A 368 -57.87 8.63 -43.53
N ILE A 369 -58.24 7.58 -44.28
CA ILE A 369 -59.33 6.67 -43.93
C ILE A 369 -59.04 5.96 -42.60
N ILE A 370 -57.80 5.54 -42.36
CA ILE A 370 -57.40 4.91 -41.09
C ILE A 370 -57.48 5.90 -39.95
N GLU A 371 -57.03 7.14 -40.14
CA GLU A 371 -57.12 8.20 -39.13
C GLU A 371 -58.57 8.49 -38.73
N GLU A 372 -59.46 8.68 -39.71
CA GLU A 372 -60.90 8.85 -39.47
C GLU A 372 -61.53 7.64 -38.78
N ALA A 373 -61.10 6.43 -39.16
CA ALA A 373 -61.63 5.19 -38.61
C ALA A 373 -61.17 4.91 -37.17
N ILE A 374 -60.01 5.42 -36.77
CA ILE A 374 -59.47 5.29 -35.41
C ILE A 374 -59.93 6.44 -34.50
N ALA A 375 -60.31 7.60 -35.07
CA ALA A 375 -60.79 8.76 -34.30
C ALA A 375 -61.83 8.46 -33.20
N PRO A 376 -62.83 7.57 -33.40
CA PRO A 376 -63.79 7.22 -32.35
C PRO A 376 -63.17 6.48 -31.15
N PHE A 377 -61.98 5.91 -31.30
CA PHE A 377 -61.31 5.09 -30.29
C PHE A 377 -60.14 5.81 -29.62
N HIS A 378 -59.94 7.11 -29.91
CA HIS A 378 -58.86 7.90 -29.30
C HIS A 378 -58.89 7.91 -27.77
N GLU A 379 -60.06 7.84 -27.14
CA GLU A 379 -60.17 7.77 -25.67
C GLU A 379 -59.63 6.47 -25.06
N GLN A 380 -59.56 5.39 -25.85
CA GLN A 380 -59.00 4.11 -25.40
C GLN A 380 -57.48 4.04 -25.58
N LEU A 381 -56.91 5.00 -26.30
CA LEU A 381 -55.48 5.07 -26.61
C LEU A 381 -54.79 6.06 -25.66
N SER A 382 -53.54 5.77 -25.30
CA SER A 382 -52.74 6.66 -24.45
C SER A 382 -52.30 7.95 -25.15
N ARG A 383 -52.29 7.96 -26.49
CA ARG A 383 -52.00 9.13 -27.35
C ARG A 383 -52.70 8.98 -28.69
N ILE A 384 -52.72 10.07 -29.47
CA ILE A 384 -53.22 10.04 -30.85
C ILE A 384 -52.20 9.31 -31.75
N PRO A 385 -52.63 8.37 -32.61
CA PRO A 385 -51.75 7.69 -33.56
C PRO A 385 -51.13 8.63 -34.59
N GLU A 386 -49.81 8.58 -34.70
CA GLU A 386 -49.05 9.33 -35.69
C GLU A 386 -48.99 8.58 -37.02
N TYR A 387 -48.45 9.22 -38.05
CA TYR A 387 -48.26 8.63 -39.37
C TYR A 387 -47.56 7.26 -39.30
N ASN A 388 -46.46 7.17 -38.55
CA ASN A 388 -45.69 5.93 -38.38
C ASN A 388 -46.48 4.81 -37.67
N ASP A 389 -47.41 5.16 -36.79
CA ASP A 389 -48.25 4.15 -36.11
C ASP A 389 -49.24 3.55 -37.11
N ARG A 390 -49.81 4.38 -38.00
CA ARG A 390 -50.68 3.91 -39.09
C ARG A 390 -49.93 3.08 -40.13
N GLU A 391 -48.71 3.47 -40.49
CA GLU A 391 -47.80 2.66 -41.32
C GLU A 391 -47.60 1.26 -40.74
N ARG A 392 -47.34 1.17 -39.43
CA ARG A 392 -47.18 -0.13 -38.75
C ARG A 392 -48.43 -0.98 -38.82
N LEU A 393 -49.63 -0.39 -38.68
CA LEU A 393 -50.89 -1.12 -38.84
C LEU A 393 -51.04 -1.73 -40.24
N LEU A 394 -50.67 -0.98 -41.28
CA LEU A 394 -50.70 -1.45 -42.66
C LEU A 394 -49.70 -2.58 -42.92
N SER A 395 -48.60 -2.62 -42.19
CA SER A 395 -47.59 -3.68 -42.29
C SER A 395 -47.99 -5.00 -41.62
N ILE A 396 -49.14 -5.06 -40.92
CA ILE A 396 -49.59 -6.27 -40.21
C ILE A 396 -49.91 -7.38 -41.24
N PRO A 397 -49.26 -8.56 -41.15
CA PRO A 397 -49.53 -9.66 -42.07
C PRO A 397 -50.97 -10.18 -41.93
N ILE A 398 -51.64 -10.47 -43.04
CA ILE A 398 -53.01 -11.03 -43.07
C ILE A 398 -53.15 -12.28 -42.19
N ARG A 399 -52.10 -13.12 -42.13
CA ARG A 399 -52.06 -14.30 -41.24
C ARG A 399 -52.22 -13.93 -39.76
N ARG A 400 -51.65 -12.81 -39.32
CA ARG A 400 -51.75 -12.30 -37.94
C ARG A 400 -53.16 -11.81 -37.64
N ILE A 401 -53.80 -11.12 -38.58
CA ILE A 401 -55.22 -10.70 -38.50
C ILE A 401 -56.14 -11.91 -38.38
N SER A 402 -55.95 -12.93 -39.22
CA SER A 402 -56.81 -14.13 -39.24
C SER A 402 -56.64 -15.05 -38.03
N LYS A 403 -55.48 -15.03 -37.36
CA LYS A 403 -55.19 -15.85 -36.17
C LYS A 403 -55.16 -14.99 -34.90
N PHE A 404 -55.69 -13.78 -34.95
CA PHE A 404 -55.65 -12.87 -33.81
C PHE A 404 -56.52 -13.41 -32.69
N ASP A 405 -55.92 -13.58 -31.53
CA ASP A 405 -56.57 -14.05 -30.32
C ASP A 405 -56.77 -12.86 -29.39
N LEU A 406 -58.03 -12.41 -29.28
CA LEU A 406 -58.42 -11.26 -28.47
C LEU A 406 -58.16 -11.50 -26.99
N GLU A 407 -58.48 -12.70 -26.48
CA GLU A 407 -58.30 -13.04 -25.06
C GLU A 407 -56.82 -13.02 -24.71
N LYS A 408 -55.98 -13.65 -25.54
CA LYS A 408 -54.53 -13.65 -25.34
C LYS A 408 -53.94 -12.24 -25.39
N ASN A 409 -54.36 -11.39 -26.33
CA ASN A 409 -53.85 -10.01 -26.41
C ASN A 409 -54.26 -9.19 -25.18
N GLN A 410 -55.51 -9.34 -24.72
CA GLN A 410 -55.98 -8.68 -23.50
C GLN A 410 -55.20 -9.14 -22.26
N ASP A 411 -54.90 -10.43 -22.15
CA ASP A 411 -54.11 -10.96 -21.03
C ASP A 411 -52.65 -10.47 -21.08
N GLU A 412 -52.06 -10.35 -22.27
CA GLU A 412 -50.75 -9.72 -22.45
C GLU A 412 -50.79 -8.23 -22.03
N ILE A 413 -51.82 -7.47 -22.43
CA ILE A 413 -51.99 -6.07 -22.00
C ILE A 413 -52.12 -5.98 -20.48
N LYS A 414 -52.94 -6.83 -19.85
CA LYS A 414 -53.09 -6.87 -18.37
C LYS A 414 -51.76 -7.18 -17.69
N SER A 415 -50.97 -8.11 -18.24
CA SER A 415 -49.64 -8.45 -17.72
C SER A 415 -48.69 -7.26 -17.79
N ILE A 416 -48.67 -6.55 -18.92
CA ILE A 416 -47.86 -5.33 -19.09
C ILE A 416 -48.32 -4.21 -18.15
N GLN A 417 -49.64 -4.02 -17.98
CA GLN A 417 -50.19 -3.05 -17.04
C GLN A 417 -49.82 -3.37 -15.58
N LYS A 418 -49.81 -4.65 -15.20
CA LYS A 418 -49.34 -5.07 -13.88
C LYS A 418 -47.87 -4.72 -13.68
N HIS A 419 -47.02 -5.01 -14.66
CA HIS A 419 -45.60 -4.66 -14.64
C HIS A 419 -45.40 -3.13 -14.56
N LEU A 420 -46.17 -2.36 -15.33
CA LEU A 420 -46.16 -0.90 -15.29
C LEU A 420 -46.52 -0.37 -13.89
N ALA A 421 -47.53 -0.93 -13.24
CA ALA A 421 -47.89 -0.57 -11.87
C ALA A 421 -46.77 -0.88 -10.85
N GLU A 422 -46.03 -1.97 -11.06
CA GLU A 422 -44.83 -2.29 -10.26
C GLU A 422 -43.71 -1.27 -10.49
N ILE A 423 -43.44 -0.90 -11.75
CA ILE A 423 -42.47 0.15 -12.10
C ILE A 423 -42.84 1.49 -11.46
N GLU A 424 -44.10 1.91 -11.57
CA GLU A 424 -44.58 3.17 -10.97
C GLU A 424 -44.46 3.16 -9.44
N LYS A 425 -44.72 2.03 -8.80
CA LYS A 425 -44.53 1.85 -7.36
C LYS A 425 -43.04 1.96 -6.98
N ASN A 426 -42.15 1.41 -7.80
CA ASN A 426 -40.71 1.50 -7.60
C ASN A 426 -40.19 2.93 -7.83
N LEU A 427 -40.67 3.63 -8.85
CA LEU A 427 -40.35 5.05 -9.10
C LEU A 427 -40.75 5.94 -7.92
N LYS A 428 -41.95 5.73 -7.35
CA LYS A 428 -42.41 6.42 -6.14
C LYS A 428 -41.52 6.14 -4.92
N ASN A 429 -40.91 4.95 -4.85
CA ASN A 429 -40.07 4.51 -3.73
C ASN A 429 -38.64 4.21 -4.18
N ILE A 430 -38.04 5.10 -4.97
CA ILE A 430 -36.75 4.84 -5.62
C ILE A 430 -35.66 4.42 -4.63
N LYS A 431 -35.59 5.06 -3.46
CA LYS A 431 -34.63 4.71 -2.39
C LYS A 431 -34.77 3.25 -1.97
N LYS A 432 -35.99 2.74 -1.82
CA LYS A 432 -36.23 1.32 -1.47
C LYS A 432 -35.83 0.38 -2.60
N PHE A 433 -36.11 0.77 -3.84
CA PHE A 433 -35.69 0.01 -5.02
C PHE A 433 -34.16 -0.06 -5.13
N THR A 434 -33.46 1.06 -4.92
CA THR A 434 -31.99 1.12 -4.90
C THR A 434 -31.40 0.23 -3.80
N ILE A 435 -31.95 0.26 -2.58
CA ILE A 435 -31.53 -0.64 -1.50
C ILE A 435 -31.77 -2.11 -1.91
N GLY A 436 -32.89 -2.42 -2.56
CA GLY A 436 -33.17 -3.75 -3.09
C GLY A 436 -32.14 -4.21 -4.13
N TYR A 437 -31.77 -3.32 -5.05
CA TYR A 437 -30.71 -3.56 -6.04
C TYR A 437 -29.36 -3.83 -5.37
N LEU A 438 -28.94 -3.01 -4.42
CA LEU A 438 -27.68 -3.18 -3.67
C LEU A 438 -27.65 -4.51 -2.89
N ASN A 439 -28.75 -4.88 -2.24
CA ASN A 439 -28.88 -6.18 -1.56
C ASN A 439 -28.78 -7.36 -2.54
N SER A 440 -29.30 -7.22 -3.77
CA SER A 440 -29.15 -8.25 -4.80
C SER A 440 -27.68 -8.42 -5.23
N LEU A 441 -26.92 -7.33 -5.29
CA LEU A 441 -25.48 -7.36 -5.57
C LEU A 441 -24.69 -8.02 -4.44
N LEU A 442 -24.98 -7.69 -3.18
CA LEU A 442 -24.38 -8.35 -2.01
C LEU A 442 -24.62 -9.86 -2.05
N THR A 443 -25.88 -10.27 -2.23
CA THR A 443 -26.26 -11.70 -2.26
C THR A 443 -25.52 -12.46 -3.35
N LYS A 444 -25.26 -11.81 -4.49
CA LYS A 444 -24.62 -12.42 -5.66
C LYS A 444 -23.09 -12.46 -5.59
N TYR A 445 -22.45 -11.39 -5.10
CA TYR A 445 -21.00 -11.19 -5.25
C TYR A 445 -20.21 -11.07 -3.94
N GLU A 446 -20.86 -10.90 -2.78
CA GLU A 446 -20.14 -10.70 -1.50
C GLU A 446 -19.20 -11.88 -1.17
N LYS A 447 -19.60 -13.11 -1.52
CA LYS A 447 -18.79 -14.32 -1.28
C LYS A 447 -17.53 -14.39 -2.14
N ASP A 448 -17.55 -13.76 -3.31
CA ASP A 448 -16.42 -13.76 -4.24
C ASP A 448 -15.33 -12.77 -3.82
N PHE A 449 -15.69 -11.77 -3.00
CA PHE A 449 -14.82 -10.67 -2.57
C PHE A 449 -14.76 -10.52 -1.03
N PRO A 450 -14.31 -11.57 -0.30
CA PRO A 450 -14.14 -11.47 1.15
C PRO A 450 -13.03 -10.48 1.52
N ARG A 451 -13.12 -9.88 2.71
CA ARG A 451 -12.03 -9.05 3.25
C ARG A 451 -10.77 -9.89 3.40
N LYS A 452 -9.64 -9.34 2.97
CA LYS A 452 -8.33 -9.98 3.04
C LYS A 452 -7.44 -9.38 4.12
N THR A 453 -7.51 -8.07 4.31
CA THR A 453 -6.69 -7.36 5.29
C THR A 453 -7.25 -7.49 6.70
N GLU A 454 -6.39 -7.81 7.66
CA GLU A 454 -6.72 -7.86 9.09
C GLU A 454 -6.54 -6.48 9.72
N ILE A 455 -7.49 -6.04 10.54
CA ILE A 455 -7.41 -4.74 11.23
C ILE A 455 -6.92 -4.97 12.65
N SER A 456 -5.78 -4.39 13.00
CA SER A 456 -5.23 -4.46 14.35
C SER A 456 -4.36 -3.24 14.66
N ALA A 457 -4.37 -2.80 15.92
CA ALA A 457 -3.52 -1.69 16.35
C ALA A 457 -2.05 -2.12 16.31
N ILE A 458 -1.22 -1.33 15.63
CA ILE A 458 0.20 -1.62 15.48
C ILE A 458 0.98 -0.89 16.57
N GLU A 459 1.47 -1.64 17.56
CA GLU A 459 2.41 -1.10 18.56
C GLU A 459 3.66 -0.54 17.86
N GLN A 460 4.03 0.70 18.23
CA GLN A 460 5.27 1.31 17.73
C GLN A 460 6.46 0.53 18.28
N VAL A 461 7.22 -0.05 17.36
CA VAL A 461 8.47 -0.71 17.67
C VAL A 461 9.48 0.35 18.10
N ASP A 462 9.88 0.37 19.36
CA ASP A 462 10.92 1.29 19.84
C ASP A 462 12.29 0.86 19.29
N ILE A 463 12.67 1.49 18.18
CA ILE A 463 13.94 1.30 17.49
C ILE A 463 15.13 1.48 18.46
N ARG A 464 15.01 2.33 19.48
CA ARG A 464 16.08 2.55 20.49
C ARG A 464 16.17 1.39 21.47
N ALA A 465 15.04 0.81 21.88
CA ALA A 465 15.01 -0.36 22.76
C ALA A 465 15.63 -1.60 22.08
N ILE A 466 15.38 -1.80 20.78
CA ILE A 466 16.00 -2.88 20.00
C ILE A 466 17.52 -2.70 19.87
N ALA A 467 17.98 -1.46 19.71
CA ALA A 467 19.41 -1.16 19.54
C ALA A 467 20.24 -1.30 20.83
N THR A 468 19.63 -1.35 22.01
CA THR A 468 20.30 -1.15 23.31
C THR A 468 20.09 -2.32 24.28
N ARG A 469 20.17 -3.57 23.81
CA ARG A 469 20.22 -4.73 24.72
C ARG A 469 21.64 -4.94 25.23
N MET A 470 21.79 -4.93 26.56
CA MET A 470 23.06 -5.12 27.25
C MET A 470 23.41 -6.61 27.31
N VAL A 471 24.67 -6.93 27.06
CA VAL A 471 25.26 -8.26 27.10
C VAL A 471 26.36 -8.26 28.15
N SER A 472 26.38 -9.30 28.98
CA SER A 472 27.46 -9.52 29.95
C SER A 472 28.70 -10.07 29.24
N VAL A 473 29.83 -9.37 29.36
CA VAL A 473 31.14 -9.81 28.86
C VAL A 473 31.99 -10.22 30.06
N GLY A 474 32.61 -11.40 30.00
CA GLY A 474 33.53 -11.87 31.03
C GLY A 474 34.98 -11.92 30.55
N PHE A 475 35.89 -11.70 31.50
CA PHE A 475 37.33 -11.85 31.33
C PHE A 475 37.91 -12.74 32.44
N ASP A 476 38.69 -13.73 32.05
CA ASP A 476 39.41 -14.60 32.98
C ASP A 476 40.93 -14.37 32.92
N PRO A 477 41.52 -13.73 33.95
CA PRO A 477 42.96 -13.48 34.01
C PRO A 477 43.84 -14.74 34.05
N ALA A 478 43.31 -15.88 34.50
CA ALA A 478 44.09 -17.11 34.62
C ALA A 478 44.25 -17.83 33.28
N THR A 479 43.21 -17.76 32.43
CA THR A 479 43.16 -18.45 31.14
C THR A 479 43.37 -17.52 29.95
N GLY A 480 43.32 -16.20 30.15
CA GLY A 480 43.51 -15.19 29.10
C GLY A 480 42.32 -15.06 28.13
N PHE A 481 41.17 -15.68 28.44
CA PHE A 481 39.98 -15.61 27.59
C PHE A 481 39.11 -14.40 27.91
N LEU A 482 38.61 -13.75 26.86
CA LEU A 482 37.65 -12.65 26.89
C LEU A 482 36.45 -13.02 26.01
N GLY A 483 35.23 -12.73 26.46
CA GLY A 483 34.05 -12.79 25.60
C GLY A 483 32.74 -12.96 26.33
N THR A 484 31.64 -12.96 25.57
CA THR A 484 30.27 -13.12 26.10
C THR A 484 29.98 -14.51 26.64
N LYS A 485 30.76 -15.53 26.22
CA LYS A 485 30.66 -16.92 26.71
C LYS A 485 31.72 -17.27 27.76
N VAL A 486 32.43 -16.28 28.30
CA VAL A 486 33.47 -16.49 29.33
C VAL A 486 32.89 -16.17 30.69
N THR A 487 32.82 -17.17 31.58
CA THR A 487 32.43 -17.01 32.98
C THR A 487 33.65 -16.73 33.85
N GLY A 488 34.26 -15.56 33.64
CA GLY A 488 35.43 -15.11 34.40
C GLY A 488 35.08 -14.41 35.72
N LYS A 489 36.08 -14.14 36.55
CA LYS A 489 35.92 -13.35 37.81
C LYS A 489 35.60 -11.87 37.56
N HIS A 490 35.95 -11.35 36.38
CA HIS A 490 35.62 -9.98 35.99
C HIS A 490 34.55 -10.00 34.92
N THR A 491 33.38 -9.47 35.24
CA THR A 491 32.26 -9.31 34.32
C THR A 491 31.83 -7.85 34.27
N PHE A 492 31.42 -7.39 33.08
CA PHE A 492 30.88 -6.05 32.87
C PHE A 492 29.83 -6.09 31.76
N GLU A 493 28.87 -5.16 31.82
CA GLU A 493 27.80 -5.06 30.84
C GLU A 493 28.20 -4.14 29.68
N CYS A 494 27.90 -4.56 28.46
CA CYS A 494 28.15 -3.81 27.23
C CYS A 494 26.97 -3.95 26.27
N SER A 495 26.64 -2.90 25.53
CA SER A 495 25.79 -3.00 24.35
C SER A 495 26.46 -3.84 23.26
N ASN A 496 25.66 -4.48 22.40
CA ASN A 496 26.14 -5.19 21.20
C ASN A 496 27.01 -4.32 20.26
N PHE A 497 26.97 -2.99 20.39
CA PHE A 497 27.78 -2.07 19.59
C PHE A 497 29.02 -1.53 20.33
N ASP A 498 29.09 -1.70 21.64
CA ASP A 498 30.21 -1.22 22.44
C ASP A 498 31.51 -1.94 22.03
N LYS A 499 32.63 -1.29 22.35
CA LYS A 499 33.97 -1.81 22.09
C LYS A 499 34.64 -2.07 23.43
N ILE A 500 35.57 -3.02 23.46
CA ILE A 500 36.28 -3.39 24.69
C ILE A 500 37.63 -2.69 24.68
N LEU A 501 37.94 -1.99 25.77
CA LEU A 501 39.24 -1.42 26.04
C LEU A 501 40.06 -2.43 26.86
N LEU A 502 41.26 -2.75 26.35
CA LEU A 502 42.25 -3.59 27.02
C LEU A 502 43.48 -2.74 27.33
N ILE A 503 43.89 -2.71 28.60
CA ILE A 503 45.12 -2.02 29.03
C ILE A 503 46.08 -3.05 29.63
N PHE A 504 47.34 -2.97 29.23
CA PHE A 504 48.42 -3.86 29.63
C PHE A 504 49.41 -3.16 30.59
N ASP A 505 50.11 -3.95 31.39
CA ASP A 505 51.12 -3.50 32.35
C ASP A 505 52.39 -2.91 31.72
N ASP A 506 52.71 -3.28 30.48
CA ASP A 506 53.85 -2.79 29.68
C ASP A 506 53.70 -1.35 29.14
N GLY A 507 52.57 -0.71 29.45
CA GLY A 507 52.25 0.64 29.00
C GLY A 507 51.51 0.71 27.68
N THR A 508 51.00 -0.41 27.16
CA THR A 508 50.18 -0.45 25.94
C THR A 508 48.67 -0.61 26.21
N TYR A 509 47.84 -0.18 25.27
CA TYR A 509 46.41 -0.44 25.25
C TYR A 509 45.90 -0.70 23.83
N THR A 510 44.81 -1.45 23.72
CA THR A 510 44.11 -1.76 22.46
C THR A 510 42.60 -1.65 22.66
N VAL A 511 41.88 -1.38 21.57
CA VAL A 511 40.41 -1.39 21.57
C VAL A 511 39.92 -2.36 20.49
N SER A 512 39.08 -3.32 20.88
CA SER A 512 38.61 -4.39 20.00
C SER A 512 37.09 -4.54 20.02
N ASN A 513 36.54 -5.28 19.07
CA ASN A 513 35.13 -5.69 19.08
C ASN A 513 34.88 -6.75 20.16
N ILE A 514 33.64 -6.84 20.65
CA ILE A 514 33.23 -7.86 21.63
C ILE A 514 33.25 -9.24 20.96
N PRO A 515 34.13 -10.16 21.36
CA PRO A 515 34.19 -11.51 20.81
C PRO A 515 33.26 -12.46 21.57
N GLU A 516 32.84 -13.56 20.95
CA GLU A 516 32.13 -14.63 21.68
C GLU A 516 33.06 -15.31 22.70
N LYS A 517 34.29 -15.61 22.25
CA LYS A 517 35.41 -16.10 23.06
C LYS A 517 36.71 -15.90 22.26
N SER A 518 37.61 -15.05 22.74
CA SER A 518 38.93 -14.85 22.14
C SER A 518 40.02 -15.02 23.19
N TYR A 519 41.13 -15.63 22.79
CA TYR A 519 42.34 -15.65 23.61
C TYR A 519 43.12 -14.36 23.39
N ILE A 520 43.47 -13.67 24.47
CA ILE A 520 44.35 -12.50 24.43
C ILE A 520 45.78 -13.00 24.66
N GLU A 521 46.64 -12.80 23.67
CA GLU A 521 48.02 -13.29 23.69
C GLU A 521 48.83 -12.65 24.83
N SER A 522 49.14 -13.44 25.86
CA SER A 522 49.72 -13.01 27.14
C SER A 522 51.03 -13.75 27.45
N LYS A 523 51.98 -13.82 26.49
CA LYS A 523 53.29 -14.41 26.81
C LYS A 523 54.20 -13.48 27.60
N ASP A 524 54.09 -12.15 27.40
CA ASP A 524 54.95 -11.16 28.07
C ASP A 524 54.22 -9.91 28.61
N LYS A 525 52.88 -9.85 28.53
CA LYS A 525 52.07 -8.67 28.93
C LYS A 525 50.87 -9.10 29.75
N LYS A 526 50.65 -8.48 30.90
CA LYS A 526 49.49 -8.75 31.77
C LYS A 526 48.41 -7.70 31.54
N VAL A 527 47.17 -8.16 31.34
CA VAL A 527 46.00 -7.27 31.30
C VAL A 527 45.75 -6.72 32.71
N VAL A 528 45.78 -5.40 32.85
CA VAL A 528 45.56 -4.68 34.12
C VAL A 528 44.19 -4.01 34.19
N TYR A 529 43.55 -3.79 33.04
CA TYR A 529 42.18 -3.27 32.98
C TYR A 529 41.46 -3.81 31.74
N VAL A 530 40.18 -4.16 31.93
CA VAL A 530 39.25 -4.52 30.87
C VAL A 530 37.90 -3.86 31.15
N GLY A 531 37.29 -3.26 30.14
CA GLY A 531 35.96 -2.64 30.27
C GLY A 531 35.48 -2.02 28.96
N PRO A 532 34.31 -1.37 28.96
CA PRO A 532 33.83 -0.66 27.78
C PRO A 532 34.75 0.51 27.41
N ALA A 533 35.04 0.66 26.12
CA ALA A 533 35.79 1.78 25.57
C ALA A 533 34.85 2.98 25.41
N ASP A 534 34.56 3.67 26.51
CA ASP A 534 33.75 4.88 26.51
C ASP A 534 34.61 6.16 26.61
N LYS A 535 34.00 7.30 26.26
CA LYS A 535 34.64 8.63 26.35
C LYS A 535 34.49 9.28 27.73
N LYS A 536 34.00 8.55 28.72
CA LYS A 536 33.67 9.08 30.06
C LYS A 536 34.59 8.53 31.14
N THR A 537 35.15 7.34 30.93
CA THR A 537 36.00 6.62 31.86
C THR A 537 37.35 7.31 31.94
N VAL A 538 37.63 7.83 33.13
CA VAL A 538 38.90 8.47 33.45
C VAL A 538 39.82 7.43 34.06
N MET A 539 40.91 7.11 33.37
CA MET A 539 41.93 6.21 33.88
C MET A 539 42.94 7.00 34.70
N SER A 540 43.15 6.59 35.94
CA SER A 540 44.17 7.11 36.84
C SER A 540 45.33 6.12 36.90
N VAL A 541 46.54 6.57 36.55
CA VAL A 541 47.74 5.75 36.46
C VAL A 541 48.87 6.39 37.24
N VAL A 542 49.64 5.59 37.97
CA VAL A 542 50.92 5.99 38.57
C VAL A 542 52.04 5.14 37.99
N VAL A 543 53.04 5.81 37.43
CA VAL A 543 54.24 5.19 36.88
C VAL A 543 55.47 5.66 37.64
N GLN A 544 56.48 4.80 37.74
CA GLN A 544 57.77 5.11 38.33
C GLN A 544 58.88 5.00 37.30
N ASP A 545 59.84 5.92 37.37
CA ASP A 545 61.11 5.78 36.69
C ASP A 545 62.05 4.92 37.55
N PRO A 546 62.45 3.71 37.11
CA PRO A 546 63.33 2.82 37.88
C PRO A 546 64.70 3.41 38.20
N LYS A 547 65.21 4.36 37.39
CA LYS A 547 66.54 4.96 37.58
C LYS A 547 66.54 6.02 38.67
N THR A 548 65.48 6.83 38.75
CA THR A 548 65.39 7.97 39.67
C THR A 548 64.47 7.71 40.87
N HIS A 549 63.69 6.63 40.81
CA HIS A 549 62.58 6.32 41.72
C HIS A 549 61.52 7.42 41.82
N PHE A 550 61.47 8.37 40.88
CA PHE A 550 60.42 9.38 40.84
C PHE A 550 59.12 8.78 40.30
N CYS A 551 58.01 9.09 40.97
CA CYS A 551 56.69 8.68 40.55
C CYS A 551 55.92 9.83 39.90
N PHE A 552 55.21 9.50 38.83
CA PHE A 552 54.34 10.42 38.09
C PHE A 552 52.92 9.88 38.12
N ALA A 553 51.97 10.71 38.54
CA ALA A 553 50.54 10.45 38.51
C ALA A 553 49.92 11.08 37.27
N LYS A 554 49.05 10.36 36.58
CA LYS A 554 48.41 10.80 35.35
C LYS A 554 46.96 10.38 35.33
N ARG A 555 46.08 11.28 34.90
CA ARG A 555 44.68 10.99 34.64
C ARG A 555 44.35 11.29 33.17
N PHE A 556 43.72 10.35 32.47
CA PHE A 556 43.44 10.50 31.05
C PHE A 556 42.16 9.79 30.61
N ILE A 557 41.63 10.23 29.46
CA ILE A 557 40.51 9.61 28.75
C ILE A 557 41.01 9.18 27.37
N ILE A 558 40.64 7.99 26.94
CA ILE A 558 40.93 7.50 25.59
C ILE A 558 39.79 7.96 24.67
N ALA A 559 39.96 9.14 24.07
CA ALA A 559 38.91 9.79 23.28
C ALA A 559 38.82 9.29 21.83
N GLN A 560 39.94 8.82 21.27
CA GLN A 560 40.07 8.38 19.88
C GLN A 560 40.96 7.15 19.79
N PHE A 561 40.56 6.17 18.99
CA PHE A 561 41.29 4.93 18.75
C PHE A 561 40.94 4.38 17.37
N ILE A 562 41.85 3.58 16.81
CA ILE A 562 41.60 2.70 15.67
C ILE A 562 41.51 1.28 16.22
N LEU A 563 40.53 0.49 15.76
CA LEU A 563 40.32 -0.87 16.22
C LEU A 563 41.55 -1.74 16.00
N ASP A 564 41.85 -2.58 16.98
CA ASP A 564 42.94 -3.56 17.00
C ASP A 564 44.35 -2.96 16.81
N LYS A 565 44.46 -1.62 16.83
CA LYS A 565 45.74 -0.93 16.83
C LYS A 565 46.24 -0.76 18.26
N THR A 566 47.52 -1.06 18.47
CA THR A 566 48.18 -0.89 19.76
C THR A 566 48.71 0.53 19.92
N TYR A 567 48.41 1.14 21.07
CA TYR A 567 48.87 2.47 21.46
C TYR A 567 49.58 2.41 22.80
N ARG A 568 50.37 3.44 23.15
CA ARG A 568 51.02 3.57 24.46
C ARG A 568 50.37 4.64 25.33
N TYR A 569 50.31 4.40 26.63
CA TYR A 569 49.83 5.37 27.63
C TYR A 569 50.92 5.82 28.62
N PHE A 570 52.10 5.20 28.59
CA PHE A 570 53.33 5.75 29.17
C PHE A 570 54.56 5.33 28.35
N ASP A 571 55.67 6.06 28.55
CA ASP A 571 56.92 5.91 27.80
C ASP A 571 57.66 4.61 28.17
N GLU A 572 58.40 4.04 27.22
CA GLU A 572 59.21 2.84 27.46
C GLU A 572 60.26 3.04 28.55
N GLY A 573 60.43 2.04 29.41
CA GLY A 573 61.38 2.06 30.52
C GLY A 573 60.81 2.61 31.84
N LEU A 574 59.53 3.01 31.88
CA LEU A 574 58.80 3.29 33.12
C LEU A 574 58.05 2.04 33.61
N GLU A 575 57.89 1.91 34.93
CA GLU A 575 57.18 0.79 35.56
C GLU A 575 55.81 1.25 36.09
N LEU A 576 54.76 0.46 35.81
CA LEU A 576 53.42 0.71 36.30
C LEU A 576 53.30 0.31 37.78
N LEU A 577 53.03 1.27 38.66
CA LEU A 577 52.81 1.00 40.09
C LEU A 577 51.34 0.89 40.46
N PHE A 578 50.46 1.64 39.78
CA PHE A 578 49.03 1.68 40.10
C PHE A 578 48.19 2.07 38.90
N ILE A 579 47.03 1.44 38.74
CA ILE A 579 45.99 1.82 37.77
C ILE A 579 44.60 1.64 38.39
N SER A 580 43.70 2.59 38.17
CA SER A 580 42.29 2.49 38.56
C SER A 580 41.42 3.39 37.70
N SER A 581 40.18 2.97 37.44
CA SER A 581 39.12 3.78 36.83
C SER A 581 38.26 4.52 37.87
N GLU A 582 38.52 4.31 39.17
CA GLU A 582 37.73 4.94 40.24
C GLU A 582 38.03 6.44 40.37
N PRO A 583 37.00 7.27 40.62
CA PRO A 583 37.16 8.73 40.63
C PRO A 583 37.90 9.27 41.86
N ASN A 584 37.88 8.56 42.99
CA ASN A 584 38.36 9.05 44.29
C ASN A 584 39.38 8.09 44.91
N VAL A 585 40.59 8.04 44.35
CA VAL A 585 41.67 7.21 44.90
C VAL A 585 42.68 8.06 45.65
N SER A 586 42.91 7.72 46.93
CA SER A 586 43.99 8.29 47.74
C SER A 586 45.13 7.30 47.88
N LEU A 587 46.38 7.77 47.78
CA LEU A 587 47.57 6.93 47.80
C LEU A 587 48.45 7.30 48.99
N GLU A 588 48.87 6.31 49.78
CA GLU A 588 49.96 6.45 50.75
C GLU A 588 51.30 6.23 50.04
N VAL A 589 52.12 7.27 49.99
CA VAL A 589 53.43 7.29 49.34
C VAL A 589 54.51 7.16 50.40
N GLN A 590 55.28 6.08 50.38
CA GLN A 590 56.42 5.87 51.29
C GLN A 590 57.73 6.22 50.60
N PHE A 591 58.51 7.12 51.19
CA PHE A 591 59.75 7.59 50.59
C PHE A 591 60.95 6.68 50.90
N ILE A 592 61.98 6.73 50.05
CA ILE A 592 63.27 6.09 50.32
C ILE A 592 63.94 6.82 51.52
N PRO A 593 64.39 6.08 52.57
CA PRO A 593 64.97 6.69 53.76
C PRO A 593 66.27 7.47 53.47
N LYS A 594 66.38 8.70 53.99
CA LYS A 594 67.61 9.52 53.97
C LYS A 594 68.00 9.98 55.39
N LEU A 595 69.30 10.19 55.64
CA LEU A 595 69.80 10.74 56.91
C LEU A 595 69.11 12.09 57.22
N LYS A 596 68.57 12.24 58.44
CA LYS A 596 67.81 13.41 58.95
C LYS A 596 66.41 13.64 58.34
N GLN A 597 65.74 12.61 57.82
CA GLN A 597 64.40 12.73 57.25
C GLN A 597 63.30 12.84 58.33
N LYS A 598 62.56 13.97 58.34
CA LYS A 598 61.44 14.22 59.28
C LYS A 598 60.10 13.59 58.88
N VAL A 599 59.88 13.32 57.59
CA VAL A 599 58.60 12.81 57.05
C VAL A 599 58.88 11.59 56.18
N SER A 600 58.41 10.42 56.61
CA SER A 600 58.64 9.13 55.96
C SER A 600 57.53 8.73 54.98
N LYS A 601 56.34 9.33 55.12
CA LYS A 601 55.13 9.03 54.35
C LYS A 601 54.39 10.31 53.94
N MET A 602 53.66 10.26 52.84
CA MET A 602 52.79 11.35 52.37
C MET A 602 51.52 10.76 51.76
N ASP A 603 50.39 11.43 51.98
CA ASP A 603 49.15 11.12 51.27
C ASP A 603 49.06 11.95 49.99
N PHE A 604 48.72 11.30 48.88
CA PHE A 604 48.52 11.93 47.58
C PHE A 604 47.16 11.54 47.02
N ASN A 605 46.32 12.54 46.75
CA ASN A 605 45.00 12.30 46.18
C ASN A 605 45.05 12.40 44.66
N LEU A 606 44.67 11.33 43.96
CA LEU A 606 44.66 11.32 42.50
C LEU A 606 43.61 12.28 41.92
N LYS A 607 42.56 12.62 42.70
CA LYS A 607 41.53 13.58 42.28
C LYS A 607 42.09 14.95 41.92
N ASP A 608 43.16 15.37 42.58
CA ASP A 608 43.79 16.68 42.39
C ASP A 608 44.59 16.75 41.08
N VAL A 609 44.85 15.61 40.43
CA VAL A 609 45.50 15.56 39.12
C VAL A 609 44.47 15.87 38.03
N LEU A 610 44.76 16.88 37.21
CA LEU A 610 43.93 17.25 36.05
C LEU A 610 43.91 16.11 35.01
N VAL A 611 42.73 15.87 34.44
CA VAL A 611 42.55 14.94 33.32
C VAL A 611 43.14 15.57 32.06
N LYS A 612 44.13 14.90 31.47
CA LYS A 612 44.81 15.33 30.23
C LYS A 612 44.76 14.23 29.17
N GLY A 613 45.29 14.52 27.98
CA GLY A 613 45.41 13.52 26.91
C GLY A 613 46.34 12.35 27.26
N VAL A 614 46.15 11.23 26.56
CA VAL A 614 46.92 9.98 26.72
C VAL A 614 48.42 10.16 26.45
N SER A 615 48.85 11.23 25.77
CA SER A 615 50.27 11.53 25.52
C SER A 615 50.96 12.33 26.65
N SER A 616 50.23 12.73 27.70
CA SER A 616 50.81 13.54 28.78
C SER A 616 51.74 12.73 29.69
N LYS A 617 52.83 13.35 30.18
CA LYS A 617 53.80 12.70 31.09
C LYS A 617 53.32 12.53 32.54
N GLY A 618 52.18 13.13 32.90
CA GLY A 618 51.68 13.16 34.28
C GLY A 618 52.36 14.23 35.15
N VAL A 619 51.87 14.36 36.38
CA VAL A 619 52.38 15.26 37.42
C VAL A 619 53.26 14.45 38.36
N ARG A 620 54.42 14.99 38.73
CA ARG A 620 55.31 14.34 39.69
C ARG A 620 54.65 14.33 41.09
N ILE A 621 54.54 13.15 41.68
CA ILE A 621 53.89 12.96 43.00
C ILE A 621 54.69 13.62 44.12
N ALA A 622 56.02 13.51 44.07
CA ALA A 622 56.91 14.09 45.06
C ALA A 622 58.29 14.39 44.47
N ASN A 623 58.99 15.37 45.04
CA ASN A 623 60.37 15.72 44.67
C ASN A 623 61.43 14.76 45.27
N ARG A 624 61.03 13.54 45.64
CA ARG A 624 61.86 12.52 46.31
C ARG A 624 61.56 11.14 45.73
N GLY A 625 62.54 10.25 45.78
CA GLY A 625 62.36 8.86 45.37
C GLY A 625 61.37 8.12 46.27
N VAL A 626 60.44 7.39 45.66
CA VAL A 626 59.39 6.63 46.31
C VAL A 626 59.81 5.17 46.43
N LYS A 627 59.72 4.60 47.63
CA LYS A 627 60.06 3.21 47.92
C LYS A 627 58.89 2.26 47.65
N LYS A 628 57.69 2.63 48.13
CA LYS A 628 56.46 1.86 47.97
C LYS A 628 55.26 2.80 47.93
N LEU A 629 54.21 2.36 47.28
CA LEU A 629 52.94 3.06 47.16
C LEU A 629 51.81 2.10 47.52
N PHE A 630 50.88 2.57 48.34
CA PHE A 630 49.71 1.80 48.76
C PHE A 630 48.46 2.60 48.43
N ALA A 631 47.47 1.97 47.80
CA ALA A 631 46.15 2.58 47.68
C ALA A 631 45.46 2.52 49.04
N LYS A 632 44.98 3.67 49.53
CA LYS A 632 44.04 3.73 50.64
C LYS A 632 42.65 3.51 50.04
N SER A 633 42.14 2.30 50.21
CA SER A 633 40.75 1.92 49.89
C SER A 633 39.76 2.79 50.65
#